data_AF-A0A0S8CFN2-F1
#
_entry.id   AF-A0A0S8CFN2-F1
#
_cell.length_a   1.000
_cell.length_b   1.000
_cell.length_c   1.000
_cell.angle_alpha   90.00
_cell.angle_beta   90.00
_cell.angle_gamma   90.00
#
_symmetry.space_group_name_H-M   'P 1'
#
loop_
_entity.id
_entity.type
_entity.pdbx_description
1 polymer ?
#
loop_
_entity_poly.entity_id
_entity_poly.type
_entity_poly.pdbx_seq_one_letter_code
_entity_poly.pdbx_strand_id
1 'polypeptide(L)'
;MYNRYTSNERAIAQATTEASTVFLAKVFNWMAIGLGLTGLAAFLTVNSQTALQFVFGNKMIFYGLIFGELGLVFYLSARIE
;
A
#
# COMPACT_ATOMS: atom_id res chain seq x y z
N MET A 1 25.18 -42.60 0.98
CA MET A 1 25.40 -41.22 1.50
C MET A 1 24.76 -40.11 0.64
N TYR A 2 24.06 -40.39 -0.47
CA TYR A 2 23.45 -39.36 -1.34
C TYR A 2 22.13 -38.73 -0.83
N ASN A 3 21.52 -39.25 0.24
CA ASN A 3 20.15 -38.86 0.65
C ASN A 3 20.05 -37.61 1.57
N ARG A 4 21.18 -37.01 1.97
CA ARG A 4 21.19 -35.83 2.89
C ARG A 4 21.20 -34.48 2.16
N TYR A 5 21.59 -34.46 0.89
CA TYR A 5 21.64 -33.22 0.10
C TYR A 5 20.22 -32.81 -0.32
N THR A 6 19.47 -33.73 -0.94
CA THR A 6 18.09 -33.47 -1.40
C THR A 6 17.09 -33.17 -0.27
N SER A 7 17.26 -33.72 0.94
CA SER A 7 16.39 -33.41 2.08
C SER A 7 16.61 -31.99 2.61
N ASN A 8 17.87 -31.54 2.68
CA ASN A 8 18.20 -30.17 3.07
C ASN A 8 17.81 -29.17 1.96
N GLU A 9 17.99 -29.51 0.69
CA GLU A 9 17.56 -28.66 -0.43
C GLU A 9 16.04 -28.44 -0.43
N ARG A 10 15.23 -29.48 -0.16
CA ARG A 10 13.77 -29.35 -0.04
C ARG A 10 13.36 -28.53 1.18
N ALA A 11 14.03 -28.72 2.31
CA ALA A 11 13.77 -27.93 3.52
C ALA A 11 14.15 -26.45 3.33
N ILE A 12 15.26 -26.16 2.67
CA ILE A 12 15.70 -24.79 2.35
C ILE A 12 14.77 -24.16 1.30
N ALA A 13 14.35 -24.92 0.28
CA ALA A 13 13.40 -24.46 -0.74
C ALA A 13 11.98 -24.20 -0.17
N GLN A 14 11.52 -25.02 0.78
CA GLN A 14 10.27 -24.78 1.49
C GLN A 14 10.38 -23.55 2.40
N ALA A 15 11.45 -23.43 3.19
CA ALA A 15 11.67 -22.28 4.07
C ALA A 15 11.76 -20.94 3.30
N THR A 16 12.37 -20.92 2.11
CA THR A 16 12.41 -19.71 1.27
C THR A 16 11.05 -19.39 0.62
N THR A 17 10.26 -20.41 0.27
CA THR A 17 8.90 -20.22 -0.26
C THR A 17 7.93 -19.72 0.82
N GLU A 18 8.02 -20.25 2.03
CA GLU A 18 7.24 -19.79 3.18
C GLU A 18 7.62 -18.36 3.58
N ALA A 19 8.92 -18.02 3.63
CA ALA A 19 9.36 -16.66 3.95
C ALA A 19 8.88 -15.62 2.90
N SER A 20 8.93 -15.98 1.61
CA SER A 20 8.49 -15.08 0.52
C SER A 20 6.98 -14.88 0.48
N THR A 21 6.19 -15.93 0.72
CA THR A 21 4.72 -15.82 0.79
C THR A 21 4.26 -14.95 1.97
N VAL A 22 4.89 -15.06 3.14
CA VAL A 22 4.59 -14.21 4.31
C VAL A 22 4.93 -12.75 4.04
N PHE A 23 6.09 -12.48 3.44
CA PHE A 23 6.47 -11.11 3.05
C PHE A 23 5.48 -10.52 2.05
N LEU A 24 5.13 -11.28 1.02
CA LEU A 24 4.20 -10.85 -0.02
C LEU A 24 2.79 -10.58 0.55
N ALA A 25 2.30 -11.43 1.45
CA ALA A 25 1.02 -11.23 2.13
C ALA A 25 0.99 -9.95 2.99
N LYS A 26 2.12 -9.60 3.63
CA LYS A 26 2.24 -8.35 4.39
C LYS A 26 2.22 -7.13 3.46
N VAL A 27 2.92 -7.16 2.33
CA VAL A 27 2.90 -6.08 1.33
C VAL A 27 1.49 -5.91 0.74
N PHE A 28 0.82 -7.01 0.39
CA PHE A 28 -0.54 -6.96 -0.14
C PHE A 28 -1.55 -6.41 0.86
N ASN A 29 -1.41 -6.71 2.16
CA ASN A 29 -2.25 -6.09 3.18
C ASN A 29 -2.07 -4.57 3.23
N TRP A 30 -0.82 -4.08 3.23
CA TRP A 30 -0.54 -2.64 3.21
C TRP A 30 -1.05 -1.97 1.92
N MET A 31 -0.94 -2.64 0.78
CA MET A 31 -1.49 -2.17 -0.50
C MET A 31 -3.02 -2.11 -0.47
N ALA A 32 -3.69 -3.13 0.09
CA ALA A 32 -5.13 -3.17 0.20
C ALA A 32 -5.68 -2.05 1.09
N ILE A 33 -4.99 -1.74 2.20
CA ILE A 33 -5.33 -0.60 3.06
C ILE A 33 -5.20 0.71 2.28
N GLY A 34 -4.12 0.91 1.53
CA GLY A 34 -3.93 2.09 0.69
C GLY A 34 -5.02 2.25 -0.37
N LEU A 35 -5.32 1.19 -1.11
CA LEU A 35 -6.39 1.18 -2.11
C LEU A 35 -7.77 1.41 -1.49
N GLY A 36 -8.04 0.84 -0.32
CA GLY A 36 -9.28 1.05 0.42
C GLY A 36 -9.45 2.50 0.87
N LEU A 37 -8.38 3.14 1.34
CA LEU A 37 -8.39 4.56 1.70
C LEU A 37 -8.66 5.45 0.48
N THR A 38 -7.98 5.20 -0.64
CA THR A 38 -8.22 5.93 -1.90
C THR A 38 -9.64 5.72 -2.42
N GLY A 39 -10.14 4.48 -2.36
CA GLY A 39 -11.53 4.17 -2.73
C GLY A 39 -12.55 4.89 -1.86
N LEU A 40 -12.31 4.97 -0.54
CA LEU A 40 -13.16 5.72 0.38
C LEU A 40 -13.13 7.22 0.08
N ALA A 41 -11.94 7.79 -0.15
CA ALA A 41 -11.80 9.19 -0.52
C ALA A 41 -12.54 9.51 -1.83
N ALA A 42 -12.43 8.63 -2.83
CA ALA A 42 -13.16 8.74 -4.09
C ALA A 42 -14.68 8.66 -3.88
N PHE A 43 -15.15 7.73 -3.05
CA PHE A 43 -16.57 7.59 -2.72
C PHE A 43 -17.13 8.84 -2.04
N LEU A 44 -16.42 9.40 -1.06
CA LEU A 44 -16.84 10.63 -0.40
C LEU A 44 -16.86 11.82 -1.36
N THR A 45 -15.90 11.88 -2.27
CA THR A 45 -15.78 12.96 -3.27
C THR A 45 -16.89 12.90 -4.32
N VAL A 46 -17.21 11.71 -4.84
CA VAL A 46 -18.24 11.57 -5.90
C VAL A 46 -19.65 11.83 -5.39
N ASN A 47 -19.94 11.55 -4.11
CA ASN A 47 -21.25 11.80 -3.53
C ASN A 47 -21.52 13.30 -3.21
N SER A 48 -20.52 14.19 -3.39
CA SER A 48 -20.65 15.60 -3.05
C SER A 48 -20.25 16.53 -4.21
N GLN A 49 -21.25 17.14 -4.84
CA GLN A 49 -21.04 18.19 -5.86
C GLN A 49 -20.23 19.37 -5.30
N THR A 50 -20.36 19.66 -4.00
CA THR A 50 -19.61 20.70 -3.29
C THR A 50 -18.14 20.33 -3.18
N ALA A 51 -17.80 19.07 -2.90
CA ALA A 51 -16.40 18.62 -2.86
C ALA A 51 -15.74 18.73 -4.25
N LEU A 52 -16.46 18.33 -5.31
CA LEU A 52 -16.02 18.51 -6.69
C LEU A 52 -15.79 19.98 -7.06
N GLN A 53 -16.72 20.88 -6.73
CA GLN A 53 -16.52 22.32 -6.97
C GLN A 53 -15.39 22.92 -6.12
N PHE A 54 -15.16 22.41 -4.92
CA PHE A 54 -14.09 22.92 -4.04
C PHE A 54 -12.70 22.53 -4.57
N VAL A 55 -12.55 21.31 -5.09
CA VAL A 55 -11.29 20.81 -5.67
C VAL A 55 -11.01 21.41 -7.04
N PHE A 56 -12.01 21.46 -7.93
CA PHE A 56 -11.83 21.94 -9.31
C PHE A 56 -12.08 23.43 -9.50
N GLY A 57 -12.84 24.07 -8.59
CA GLY A 57 -13.12 25.51 -8.64
C GLY A 57 -11.98 26.38 -8.11
N ASN A 58 -11.08 25.83 -7.29
CA ASN A 58 -9.95 26.57 -6.73
C ASN A 58 -8.63 25.83 -6.96
N LYS A 59 -7.83 26.33 -7.92
CA LYS A 59 -6.52 25.75 -8.28
C LYS A 59 -5.58 25.63 -7.08
N MET A 60 -5.73 26.47 -6.06
CA MET A 60 -4.90 26.41 -4.85
C MET A 60 -5.16 25.13 -4.04
N ILE A 61 -6.41 24.66 -3.99
CA ILE A 61 -6.78 23.43 -3.29
C ILE A 61 -6.31 22.21 -4.05
N PHE A 62 -6.38 22.25 -5.39
CA PHE A 62 -5.82 21.20 -6.24
C PHE A 62 -4.33 20.98 -5.97
N TYR A 63 -3.51 22.04 -5.98
CA TYR A 63 -2.08 21.92 -5.66
C TYR A 63 -1.85 21.57 -4.18
N GLY A 64 -2.68 22.09 -3.27
CA GLY A 64 -2.63 21.76 -1.84
C GLY A 64 -2.88 20.28 -1.57
N LEU A 65 -3.81 19.65 -2.29
CA LEU A 65 -4.05 18.21 -2.22
C LEU A 65 -2.84 17.41 -2.72
N ILE A 66 -2.20 17.83 -3.82
CA ILE A 66 -0.97 17.16 -4.30
C ILE A 66 0.13 17.20 -3.24
N PHE A 67 0.42 18.37 -2.65
CA PHE A 67 1.42 18.48 -1.60
C PHE A 67 0.99 17.78 -0.30
N GLY A 68 -0.30 17.79 0.01
CA GLY A 68 -0.89 17.10 1.15
C GLY A 68 -0.78 15.58 1.05
N GLU A 69 -1.06 15.00 -0.12
CA GLU A 69 -0.91 13.58 -0.38
C GLU A 69 0.57 13.15 -0.29
N LEU A 70 1.49 13.93 -0.86
CA LEU A 70 2.93 13.65 -0.74
C LEU A 70 3.42 13.78 0.70
N GLY A 71 2.99 14.80 1.43
CA GLY A 71 3.30 14.98 2.85
C GLY A 71 2.74 13.84 3.71
N LEU A 72 1.52 13.37 3.41
CA LEU A 72 0.91 12.23 4.08
C LEU A 72 1.70 10.94 3.85
N VAL A 73 2.18 10.69 2.62
CA VAL A 73 3.02 9.53 2.31
C VAL A 73 4.35 9.61 3.06
N PHE A 74 5.04 10.74 3.05
CA PHE A 74 6.28 10.90 3.84
C PHE A 74 6.04 10.68 5.34
N TYR A 75 4.92 11.19 5.87
CA TYR A 75 4.55 10.97 7.25
C TYR A 75 4.22 9.50 7.56
N LEU A 76 3.49 8.81 6.67
CA LEU A 76 3.23 7.37 6.79
C LEU A 76 4.50 6.54 6.71
N SER A 77 5.41 6.86 5.79
CA SER A 77 6.68 6.17 5.63
C SER A 77 7.62 6.42 6.81
N ALA A 78 7.62 7.64 7.37
CA ALA A 78 8.45 7.97 8.53
C ALA A 78 7.95 7.35 9.85
N ARG A 79 6.64 7.10 9.97
CA ARG A 79 6.05 6.45 11.17
C ARG A 79 6.00 4.92 11.07
N ILE A 80 6.33 4.36 9.91
CA ILE A 80 6.51 2.93 9.71
C ILE A 80 7.98 2.61 10.00
N GLU A 81 8.25 2.34 11.28
CA GLU A 81 9.40 1.55 11.75
C GLU A 81 9.12 0.05 11.58
#